data_AF-A0A6N7XU79-F1
#
_entry.id   AF-A0A6N7XU79-F1
#
_cell.length_a   1.000
_cell.length_b   1.000
_cell.length_c   1.000
_cell.angle_alpha   90.00
_cell.angle_beta   90.00
_cell.angle_gamma   90.00
#
_symmetry.space_group_name_H-M   'P 1'
#
loop_
_entity.id
_entity.type
_entity.pdbx_description
1 polymer ?
#
loop_
_entity_poly.entity_id
_entity_poly.type
_entity_poly.pdbx_seq_one_letter_code
_entity_poly.pdbx_strand_id
1 'polypeptide(L)'
;MEKLGKKKLKTRELTKNEKFLLSILVTILVVWGSYRFVITPLDHKLSSLNAQRIRYEEKIDEINTILRNEETINNNWDILHKEKENIISKYFPKLDQAQIIYLLNDLVEKETVSVVDMNFNRPNYEDIGEFQVKNMDISIPYKGTYDGIVDVIRALKTSPRKILLDSVTMDRDNEGKLNGNMSLKVYSLDGITNTDNDVVYIDTEKLEQKITPFSPYKDYTDSIIEVDTPLEEIVEIKEVNHYIEETLLDFENRNMFFLPSQELVKGNVEQSTKSKSKKYSLRFEYNIVAVEEENRGYIDLTRNNINIKYPPQTIGLWVYSYDYSPATVGLAFRGQMGEEILVSITEGISWTGWKYIETNPPEDLSLYPLKLESLYLEIPKNREDYGVILIDKLQAVYERNLDENGKDVSVGDYIFHVVKEGDTPEKISQLYYGTSNYKSEILKLNELKSTDTLPTGKVLVLKKR
;
A
#
# COMPACT_ATOMS: atom_id res chain seq x y z
N MET A 1 64.25 59.95 -41.26
CA MET A 1 65.13 59.88 -40.07
C MET A 1 64.39 60.66 -38.98
N GLU A 2 64.02 60.13 -37.83
CA GLU A 2 64.86 59.61 -36.74
C GLU A 2 64.03 58.76 -35.77
N LYS A 3 64.62 57.65 -35.29
CA LYS A 3 64.07 56.81 -34.21
C LYS A 3 64.44 57.43 -32.86
N LEU A 4 63.44 57.66 -32.00
CA LEU A 4 63.63 58.00 -30.58
C LEU A 4 64.42 56.87 -29.87
N GLY A 5 65.69 57.14 -29.60
CA GLY A 5 66.61 56.23 -28.93
C GLY A 5 66.29 56.09 -27.43
N LYS A 6 66.10 54.84 -26.99
CA LYS A 6 66.02 54.47 -25.57
C LYS A 6 67.35 54.85 -24.87
N LYS A 7 67.28 55.69 -23.82
CA LYS A 7 68.39 55.95 -22.89
C LYS A 7 68.85 54.62 -22.28
N LYS A 8 70.10 54.22 -22.55
CA LYS A 8 70.75 53.08 -21.89
C LYS A 8 71.07 53.48 -20.44
N LEU A 9 70.47 52.77 -19.49
CA LEU A 9 70.85 52.83 -18.07
C LEU A 9 72.31 52.36 -17.94
N LYS A 10 73.19 53.21 -17.42
CA LYS A 10 74.58 52.84 -17.10
C LYS A 10 74.58 51.95 -15.86
N THR A 11 74.91 50.68 -16.01
CA THR A 11 75.09 49.74 -14.91
C THR A 11 76.54 49.82 -14.40
N ARG A 12 76.70 50.07 -13.10
CA ARG A 12 77.98 50.00 -12.39
C ARG A 12 78.41 48.53 -12.23
N GLU A 13 79.70 48.22 -12.39
CA GLU A 13 80.22 46.88 -12.13
C GLU A 13 80.25 46.58 -10.63
N LEU A 14 79.63 45.46 -10.24
CA LEU A 14 79.55 45.03 -8.84
C LEU A 14 80.91 44.50 -8.35
N THR A 15 81.32 44.96 -7.17
CA THR A 15 82.53 44.46 -6.49
C THR A 15 82.36 43.01 -6.04
N LYS A 16 83.48 42.31 -5.78
CA LYS A 16 83.47 40.88 -5.38
C LYS A 16 82.60 40.64 -4.12
N ASN A 17 82.64 41.56 -3.16
CA ASN A 17 81.85 41.47 -1.92
C ASN A 17 80.35 41.73 -2.17
N GLU A 18 79.99 42.64 -3.08
CA GLU A 18 78.60 42.88 -3.46
C GLU A 18 77.99 41.66 -4.17
N LYS A 19 78.74 40.98 -5.05
CA LYS A 19 78.30 39.72 -5.68
C LYS A 19 78.08 38.60 -4.66
N PHE A 20 78.96 38.50 -3.66
CA PHE A 20 78.83 37.53 -2.58
C PHE A 20 77.60 37.80 -1.71
N LEU A 21 77.37 39.06 -1.32
CA LEU A 21 76.17 39.48 -0.57
C LEU A 21 74.88 39.25 -1.35
N LEU A 22 74.87 39.52 -2.67
CA LEU A 22 73.71 39.27 -3.53
C LEU A 22 73.40 37.77 -3.65
N SER A 23 74.43 36.92 -3.73
CA SER A 23 74.25 35.47 -3.70
C SER A 23 73.62 34.98 -2.41
N ILE A 24 74.04 35.52 -1.26
CA ILE A 24 73.45 35.19 0.05
C ILE A 24 71.99 35.65 0.13
N LEU A 25 71.70 36.87 -0.33
CA LEU A 25 70.35 37.42 -0.35
C LEU A 25 69.39 36.55 -1.19
N VAL A 26 69.84 36.10 -2.36
CA VAL A 26 69.05 35.21 -3.23
C VAL A 26 68.79 33.88 -2.53
N THR A 27 69.79 33.28 -1.89
CA THR A 27 69.60 32.04 -1.12
C THR A 27 68.58 32.23 0.01
N ILE A 28 68.66 33.34 0.76
CA ILE A 28 67.69 33.66 1.82
C ILE A 28 66.28 33.84 1.25
N LEU A 29 66.12 34.52 0.11
CA LEU A 29 64.83 34.70 -0.55
C LEU A 29 64.24 33.38 -1.04
N VAL A 30 65.07 32.47 -1.56
CA VAL A 30 64.64 31.12 -1.98
C VAL A 30 64.19 30.30 -0.76
N VAL A 31 64.93 30.35 0.35
CA VAL A 31 64.55 29.66 1.59
C VAL A 31 63.24 30.23 2.16
N TRP A 32 63.10 31.55 2.21
CA TRP A 32 61.88 32.20 2.68
C TRP A 32 60.68 31.90 1.76
N GLY A 33 60.88 31.94 0.44
CA GLY A 33 59.86 31.58 -0.54
C GLY A 33 59.43 30.12 -0.42
N SER A 34 60.38 29.19 -0.26
CA SER A 34 60.10 27.77 -0.03
C SER A 34 59.30 27.56 1.26
N TYR A 35 59.71 28.21 2.35
CA TYR A 35 58.99 28.15 3.63
C TYR A 35 57.55 28.64 3.47
N ARG A 36 57.34 29.79 2.83
CA ARG A 36 56.02 30.39 2.66
C ARG A 36 55.12 29.62 1.69
N PHE A 37 55.62 29.23 0.52
CA PHE A 37 54.77 28.69 -0.55
C PHE A 37 54.69 27.17 -0.59
N VAL A 38 55.61 26.45 0.07
CA VAL A 38 55.63 24.97 0.04
C VAL A 38 55.34 24.40 1.42
N ILE A 39 56.01 24.88 2.47
CA ILE A 39 55.89 24.29 3.81
C ILE A 39 54.57 24.68 4.50
N THR A 40 54.19 25.97 4.49
CA THR A 40 52.93 26.39 5.14
C THR A 40 51.66 25.72 4.57
N PRO A 41 51.42 25.61 3.24
CA PRO A 41 50.23 24.93 2.75
C PRO A 41 50.26 23.42 3.01
N LEU A 42 51.45 22.81 3.09
CA LEU A 42 51.60 21.40 3.42
C LEU A 42 51.22 21.13 4.88
N ASP A 43 51.61 22.01 5.80
CA ASP A 43 51.27 21.91 7.22
C ASP A 43 49.75 22.07 7.46
N HIS A 44 49.12 23.05 6.78
CA HIS A 44 47.66 23.20 6.82
C HIS A 44 46.93 21.96 6.27
N LYS A 45 47.41 21.40 5.16
CA LYS A 45 46.83 20.18 4.60
C LYS A 45 46.98 19.01 5.58
N LEU A 46 48.17 18.81 6.15
CA LEU A 46 48.43 17.77 7.15
C LEU A 46 47.53 17.92 8.39
N SER A 47 47.38 19.14 8.91
CA SER A 47 46.49 19.44 10.04
C SER A 47 45.03 19.11 9.71
N SER A 48 44.55 19.48 8.52
CA SER A 48 43.18 19.18 8.09
C SER A 48 42.93 17.68 7.91
N LEU A 49 43.90 16.93 7.38
CA LEU A 49 43.80 15.48 7.26
C LEU A 49 43.82 14.80 8.63
N ASN A 50 44.65 15.28 9.57
CA ASN A 50 44.65 14.78 10.95
C ASN A 50 43.32 15.05 11.65
N ALA A 51 42.73 16.23 11.46
CA ALA A 51 41.41 16.56 12.01
C ALA A 51 40.30 15.66 11.42
N GLN A 52 40.35 15.38 10.12
CA GLN A 52 39.42 14.44 9.48
C GLN A 52 39.60 13.02 10.03
N ARG A 53 40.85 12.56 10.18
CA ARG A 53 41.16 11.25 10.76
C ARG A 53 40.55 11.10 12.16
N ILE A 54 40.74 12.09 13.03
CA ILE A 54 40.18 12.07 14.40
C ILE A 54 38.65 11.96 14.35
N ARG A 55 37.98 12.73 13.48
CA ARG A 55 36.51 12.63 13.32
C ARG A 55 36.06 11.24 12.86
N TYR A 56 36.81 10.60 11.97
CA TYR A 56 36.49 9.23 11.55
C TYR A 56 36.74 8.22 12.67
N GLU A 57 37.79 8.39 13.47
CA GLU A 57 38.04 7.57 14.66
C GLU A 57 36.92 7.73 15.70
N GLU A 58 36.48 8.96 15.99
CA GLU A 58 35.32 9.23 16.86
C GLU A 58 34.03 8.55 16.36
N LYS A 59 33.78 8.62 15.04
CA LYS A 59 32.61 7.97 14.44
C LYS A 59 32.69 6.44 14.51
N ILE A 60 33.88 5.87 14.35
CA ILE A 60 34.11 4.43 14.52
C ILE A 60 33.85 4.02 15.97
N ASP A 61 34.32 4.81 16.93
CA ASP A 61 34.07 4.55 18.35
C ASP A 61 32.58 4.62 18.69
N GLU A 62 31.86 5.63 18.18
CA GLU A 62 30.40 5.72 18.32
C GLU A 62 29.70 4.48 17.76
N ILE A 63 30.02 4.08 16.53
CA ILE A 63 29.45 2.87 15.92
C ILE A 63 29.78 1.64 16.75
N ASN A 64 31.02 1.49 17.22
CA ASN A 64 31.42 0.36 18.07
C ASN A 64 30.66 0.34 19.40
N THR A 65 30.34 1.50 19.99
CA THR A 65 29.51 1.55 21.19
C THR A 65 28.08 1.12 20.92
N ILE A 66 27.52 1.47 19.77
CA ILE A 66 26.19 1.02 19.34
C ILE A 66 26.19 -0.49 19.08
N LEU A 67 27.18 -1.00 18.36
CA LEU A 67 27.35 -2.43 18.07
C LEU A 67 27.53 -3.26 19.34
N ARG A 68 28.30 -2.76 20.33
CA ARG A 68 28.44 -3.43 21.63
C ARG A 68 27.12 -3.54 22.38
N ASN A 69 26.21 -2.60 22.17
CA ASN A 69 24.91 -2.56 22.82
C ASN A 69 23.79 -3.14 21.94
N GLU A 70 24.10 -3.67 20.74
CA GLU A 70 23.13 -4.17 19.77
C GLU A 70 22.20 -5.23 20.38
N GLU A 71 22.76 -6.18 21.13
CA GLU A 71 21.97 -7.21 21.83
C GLU A 71 20.98 -6.60 22.83
N THR A 72 21.40 -5.55 23.56
CA THR A 72 20.52 -4.87 24.52
C THR A 72 19.44 -4.05 23.80
N ILE A 73 19.79 -3.41 22.68
CA ILE A 73 18.85 -2.65 21.86
C ILE A 73 17.81 -3.60 21.26
N ASN A 74 18.22 -4.74 20.71
CA ASN A 74 17.32 -5.74 20.14
C ASN A 74 16.40 -6.35 21.21
N ASN A 75 16.94 -6.69 22.39
CA ASN A 75 16.13 -7.18 23.50
C ASN A 75 15.10 -6.14 23.96
N ASN A 76 15.50 -4.88 24.10
CA ASN A 76 14.58 -3.80 24.47
C ASN A 76 13.53 -3.56 23.38
N TRP A 77 13.93 -3.63 22.11
CA TRP A 77 13.02 -3.51 20.98
C TRP A 77 11.97 -4.63 21.02
N ASP A 78 12.38 -5.89 21.22
CA ASP A 78 11.46 -7.02 21.35
C ASP A 78 10.49 -6.87 22.53
N ILE A 79 10.98 -6.39 23.68
CA ILE A 79 10.15 -6.11 24.86
C ILE A 79 9.14 -5.01 24.55
N LEU A 80 9.59 -3.88 24.00
CA LEU A 80 8.73 -2.75 23.66
C LEU A 80 7.71 -3.10 22.59
N HIS A 81 8.08 -3.91 21.60
CA HIS A 81 7.16 -4.41 20.60
C HIS A 81 6.10 -5.31 21.22
N LYS A 82 6.48 -6.24 22.10
CA LYS A 82 5.52 -7.08 22.82
C LYS A 82 4.60 -6.26 23.73
N GLU A 83 5.14 -5.26 24.42
CA GLU A 83 4.35 -4.35 25.25
C GLU A 83 3.37 -3.54 24.41
N LYS A 84 3.82 -3.00 23.28
CA LYS A 84 2.96 -2.30 22.31
C LYS A 84 1.81 -3.20 21.85
N GLU A 85 2.09 -4.41 21.37
CA GLU A 85 1.04 -5.33 20.90
C GLU A 85 0.07 -5.74 22.01
N ASN A 86 0.56 -5.94 23.24
CA ASN A 86 -0.27 -6.19 24.43
C ASN A 86 -1.15 -4.98 24.81
N ILE A 87 -0.69 -3.76 24.58
CA ILE A 87 -1.50 -2.55 24.80
C ILE A 87 -2.55 -2.43 23.70
N ILE A 88 -2.17 -2.54 22.42
CA ILE A 88 -3.06 -2.39 21.27
C ILE A 88 -4.19 -3.44 21.30
N SER A 89 -3.86 -4.70 21.59
CA SER A 89 -4.84 -5.78 21.71
C SER A 89 -5.91 -5.56 22.78
N LYS A 90 -5.71 -4.65 23.75
CA LYS A 90 -6.73 -4.32 24.75
C LYS A 90 -7.77 -3.31 24.26
N TYR A 91 -7.55 -2.62 23.16
CA TYR A 91 -8.48 -1.60 22.65
C TYR A 91 -9.12 -2.06 21.35
N PHE A 92 -10.24 -1.43 20.96
CA PHE A 92 -10.88 -1.74 19.69
C PHE A 92 -10.07 -1.14 18.53
N PRO A 93 -9.76 -1.90 17.46
CA PRO A 93 -9.09 -1.35 16.28
C PRO A 93 -9.94 -0.27 15.61
N LYS A 94 -11.25 -0.53 15.48
CA LYS A 94 -12.25 0.39 14.95
C LYS A 94 -13.54 0.32 15.79
N LEU A 95 -14.34 1.38 15.74
CA LEU A 95 -15.66 1.42 16.39
C LEU A 95 -16.72 0.78 15.50
N ASP A 96 -16.64 -0.54 15.32
CA ASP A 96 -17.66 -1.33 14.64
C ASP A 96 -18.76 -1.72 15.65
N GLN A 97 -19.95 -1.16 15.45
CA GLN A 97 -21.10 -1.38 16.33
C GLN A 97 -21.49 -2.86 16.41
N ALA A 98 -21.40 -3.63 15.31
CA ALA A 98 -21.80 -5.03 15.30
C ALA A 98 -20.89 -5.88 16.19
N GLN A 99 -19.58 -5.64 16.13
CA GLN A 99 -18.58 -6.30 16.99
C GLN A 99 -18.78 -5.96 18.46
N ILE A 100 -19.09 -4.69 18.75
CA ILE A 100 -19.34 -4.23 20.12
C ILE A 100 -20.63 -4.87 20.67
N ILE A 101 -21.71 -4.93 19.88
CA ILE A 101 -22.96 -5.60 20.26
C ILE A 101 -22.69 -7.07 20.56
N TYR A 102 -21.96 -7.78 19.70
CA TYR A 102 -21.66 -9.19 19.91
C TYR A 102 -20.93 -9.43 21.24
N LEU A 103 -19.88 -8.64 21.50
CA LEU A 103 -19.12 -8.74 22.74
C LEU A 103 -19.99 -8.38 23.96
N LEU A 104 -20.81 -7.33 23.88
CA LEU A 104 -21.69 -6.95 24.98
C LEU A 104 -22.78 -7.99 25.23
N ASN A 105 -23.29 -8.65 24.20
CA ASN A 105 -24.31 -9.67 24.35
C ASN A 105 -23.77 -10.86 25.16
N ASP A 106 -22.57 -11.33 24.86
CA ASP A 106 -21.90 -12.38 25.64
C ASP A 106 -21.68 -11.97 27.12
N LEU A 107 -21.33 -10.70 27.35
CA LEU A 107 -21.02 -10.20 28.70
C LEU A 107 -22.27 -9.91 29.54
N VAL A 108 -23.38 -9.53 28.90
CA VAL A 108 -24.58 -9.00 29.56
C VAL A 108 -25.76 -9.99 29.57
N GLU A 109 -25.87 -10.88 28.57
CA GLU A 109 -26.96 -11.86 28.47
C GLU A 109 -26.73 -13.00 29.47
N LYS A 110 -27.22 -12.79 30.70
CA LYS A 110 -27.23 -13.79 31.78
C LYS A 110 -28.65 -14.02 32.25
N GLU A 111 -28.95 -15.21 32.74
CA GLU A 111 -30.30 -15.58 33.25
C GLU A 111 -30.87 -14.60 34.30
N THR A 112 -30.00 -13.83 34.97
CA THR A 112 -30.33 -12.91 36.07
C THR A 112 -30.51 -11.45 35.64
N VAL A 113 -30.19 -11.08 34.40
CA VAL A 113 -30.28 -9.69 33.88
C VAL A 113 -30.86 -9.71 32.47
N SER A 114 -31.98 -9.02 32.29
CA SER A 114 -32.60 -8.80 30.98
C SER A 114 -32.25 -7.40 30.45
N VAL A 115 -31.78 -7.34 29.21
CA VAL A 115 -31.61 -6.13 28.42
C VAL A 115 -32.60 -6.17 27.27
N VAL A 116 -33.34 -5.08 27.08
CA VAL A 116 -34.37 -4.99 26.04
C VAL A 116 -33.81 -4.33 24.78
N ASP A 117 -32.94 -3.35 24.96
CA ASP A 117 -32.35 -2.54 23.91
C ASP A 117 -30.97 -2.01 24.33
N MET A 118 -30.19 -1.60 23.32
CA MET A 118 -28.92 -0.91 23.50
C MET A 118 -28.90 0.30 22.56
N ASN A 119 -28.61 1.47 23.11
CA ASN A 119 -28.53 2.70 22.33
C ASN A 119 -27.08 3.15 22.17
N PHE A 120 -26.69 3.49 20.94
CA PHE A 120 -25.33 3.85 20.57
C PHE A 120 -25.32 5.27 20.03
N ASN A 121 -24.43 6.10 20.55
CA ASN A 121 -24.16 7.40 19.95
C ASN A 121 -23.28 7.25 18.70
N ARG A 122 -23.32 8.27 17.84
CA ARG A 122 -22.39 8.36 16.72
C ARG A 122 -20.96 8.51 17.26
N PRO A 123 -19.97 7.86 16.64
CA PRO A 123 -18.57 8.07 16.99
C PRO A 123 -18.19 9.55 17.03
N ASN A 124 -17.50 9.94 18.09
CA ASN A 124 -16.98 11.29 18.28
C ASN A 124 -15.52 11.23 18.70
N TYR A 125 -14.86 12.39 18.68
CA TYR A 125 -13.49 12.54 19.11
C TYR A 125 -13.43 13.15 20.50
N GLU A 126 -12.53 12.62 21.33
CA GLU A 126 -12.20 13.12 22.65
C GLU A 126 -10.69 13.34 22.72
N ASP A 127 -10.30 14.52 23.19
CA ASP A 127 -8.89 14.87 23.35
C ASP A 127 -8.35 14.27 24.64
N ILE A 128 -7.41 13.35 24.51
CA ILE A 128 -6.72 12.71 25.63
C ILE A 128 -5.23 13.08 25.54
N GLY A 129 -4.85 14.13 26.28
CA GLY A 129 -3.50 14.68 26.22
C GLY A 129 -3.24 15.34 24.86
N GLU A 130 -2.28 14.81 24.10
CA GLU A 130 -1.94 15.27 22.74
C GLU A 130 -2.64 14.46 21.65
N PHE A 131 -3.40 13.42 22.01
CA PHE A 131 -4.06 12.53 21.06
C PHE A 131 -5.54 12.84 20.93
N GLN A 132 -6.02 12.86 19.69
CA GLN A 132 -7.43 12.89 19.39
C GLN A 132 -7.93 11.44 19.26
N VAL A 133 -8.66 10.96 20.26
CA VAL A 133 -9.09 9.55 20.36
C VAL A 133 -10.56 9.45 20.00
N LYS A 134 -10.90 8.54 19.10
CA LYS A 134 -12.28 8.29 18.73
C LYS A 134 -12.95 7.39 19.77
N ASN A 135 -14.13 7.78 20.25
CA ASN A 135 -14.91 7.07 21.24
C ASN A 135 -16.37 6.90 20.79
N MET A 136 -17.10 6.03 21.50
CA MET A 136 -18.52 5.81 21.32
C MET A 136 -19.16 5.52 22.68
N ASP A 137 -20.23 6.24 22.96
CA ASP A 137 -21.05 6.05 24.17
C ASP A 137 -22.17 5.04 23.88
N ILE A 138 -22.43 4.17 24.86
CA ILE A 138 -23.40 3.09 24.78
C ILE A 138 -24.27 3.15 26.05
N SER A 139 -25.58 3.19 25.86
CA SER A 139 -26.57 3.21 26.93
C SER A 139 -27.34 1.91 26.91
N ILE A 140 -27.27 1.16 28.02
CA ILE A 140 -27.89 -0.15 28.16
C ILE A 140 -28.90 -0.11 29.31
N PRO A 141 -30.20 0.06 29.03
CA PRO A 141 -31.23 -0.16 30.02
C PRO A 141 -31.28 -1.64 30.39
N TYR A 142 -31.36 -1.91 31.69
CA TYR A 142 -31.41 -3.27 32.21
C TYR A 142 -32.50 -3.43 33.26
N LYS A 143 -32.92 -4.68 33.44
CA LYS A 143 -33.77 -5.14 34.53
C LYS A 143 -33.20 -6.44 35.09
N GLY A 144 -32.97 -6.52 36.39
CA GLY A 144 -32.34 -7.71 36.97
C GLY A 144 -32.26 -7.71 38.49
N THR A 145 -31.58 -8.72 39.04
CA THR A 145 -31.21 -8.75 40.46
C THR A 145 -29.93 -7.95 40.70
N TYR A 146 -29.71 -7.50 41.93
CA TYR A 146 -28.47 -6.83 42.31
C TYR A 146 -27.23 -7.68 41.98
N ASP A 147 -27.26 -8.97 42.35
CA ASP A 147 -26.15 -9.89 42.10
C ASP A 147 -25.89 -10.07 40.61
N GLY A 148 -26.94 -10.16 39.79
CA GLY A 148 -26.82 -10.24 38.34
C GLY A 148 -26.12 -9.00 37.75
N ILE A 149 -26.51 -7.80 38.19
CA ILE A 149 -25.90 -6.55 37.69
C ILE A 149 -24.42 -6.47 38.10
N VAL A 150 -24.10 -6.86 39.34
CA VAL A 150 -22.71 -6.93 39.82
C VAL A 150 -21.88 -7.93 38.99
N ASP A 151 -22.47 -9.06 38.61
CA ASP A 151 -21.81 -10.06 37.76
C ASP A 151 -21.56 -9.56 36.33
N VAL A 152 -22.47 -8.73 35.79
CA VAL A 152 -22.27 -8.04 34.50
C VAL A 152 -21.14 -7.02 34.62
N ILE A 153 -21.12 -6.19 35.67
CA ILE A 153 -20.03 -5.23 35.90
C ILE A 153 -18.68 -5.96 36.02
N ARG A 154 -18.65 -7.12 36.68
CA ARG A 154 -17.44 -7.94 36.78
C ARG A 154 -17.02 -8.49 35.42
N ALA A 155 -17.98 -8.97 34.61
CA ALA A 155 -17.73 -9.48 33.26
C ALA A 155 -17.15 -8.39 32.34
N LEU A 156 -17.72 -7.18 32.37
CA LEU A 156 -17.21 -6.02 31.62
C LEU A 156 -15.76 -5.68 32.00
N LYS A 157 -15.41 -5.80 33.29
CA LYS A 157 -14.04 -5.57 33.77
C LYS A 157 -13.05 -6.65 33.28
N THR A 158 -13.51 -7.88 33.11
CA THR A 158 -12.69 -9.01 32.61
C THR A 158 -12.73 -9.16 31.10
N SER A 159 -13.43 -8.27 30.39
CA SER A 159 -13.55 -8.29 28.93
C SER A 159 -12.18 -8.28 28.25
N PRO A 160 -12.01 -9.03 27.13
CA PRO A 160 -10.79 -8.99 26.34
C PRO A 160 -10.48 -7.58 25.80
N ARG A 161 -11.50 -6.75 25.63
CA ARG A 161 -11.36 -5.35 25.20
C ARG A 161 -11.78 -4.40 26.31
N LYS A 162 -11.07 -3.28 26.39
CA LYS A 162 -11.33 -2.18 27.32
C LYS A 162 -12.67 -1.54 27.01
N ILE A 163 -13.62 -1.75 27.91
CA ILE A 163 -14.91 -1.07 27.95
C ILE A 163 -14.93 -0.27 29.26
N LEU A 164 -15.10 1.04 29.17
CA LEU A 164 -15.21 1.91 30.32
C LEU A 164 -16.67 1.93 30.80
N LEU A 165 -16.87 1.78 32.10
CA LEU A 165 -18.16 1.97 32.74
C LEU A 165 -18.22 3.39 33.31
N ASP A 166 -18.98 4.27 32.68
CA ASP A 166 -19.09 5.68 33.05
C ASP A 166 -20.05 5.87 34.22
N SER A 167 -21.24 5.26 34.15
CA SER A 167 -22.23 5.33 35.23
C SER A 167 -23.22 4.17 35.21
N VAL A 168 -23.80 3.92 36.38
CA VAL A 168 -24.88 2.93 36.57
C VAL A 168 -25.96 3.56 37.43
N THR A 169 -27.17 3.66 36.92
CA THR A 169 -28.34 4.09 37.69
C THR A 169 -29.18 2.89 38.09
N MET A 170 -29.69 2.85 39.31
CA MET A 170 -30.49 1.72 39.82
C MET A 170 -31.68 2.23 40.61
N ASP A 171 -32.86 1.77 40.22
CA ASP A 171 -34.12 2.00 40.91
C ASP A 171 -34.83 0.67 41.14
N ARG A 172 -35.40 0.49 42.34
CA ARG A 172 -36.14 -0.73 42.68
C ARG A 172 -37.57 -0.62 42.18
N ASP A 173 -38.03 -1.64 41.46
CA ASP A 173 -39.42 -1.75 41.03
C ASP A 173 -40.34 -2.35 42.11
N ASN A 174 -41.64 -2.33 41.84
CA ASN A 174 -42.67 -2.83 42.76
C ASN A 174 -42.60 -4.35 42.99
N GLU A 175 -41.85 -5.08 42.16
CA GLU A 175 -41.64 -6.53 42.25
C GLU A 175 -40.31 -6.89 42.93
N GLY A 176 -39.56 -5.88 43.42
CA GLY A 176 -38.27 -6.07 44.08
C GLY A 176 -37.09 -6.28 43.12
N LYS A 177 -37.29 -6.16 41.81
CA LYS A 177 -36.24 -6.17 40.79
C LYS A 177 -35.64 -4.77 40.63
N LEU A 178 -34.39 -4.70 40.17
CA LEU A 178 -33.72 -3.44 39.91
C LEU A 178 -33.82 -3.12 38.42
N ASN A 179 -34.31 -1.93 38.11
CA ASN A 179 -34.31 -1.35 36.77
C ASN A 179 -33.32 -0.21 36.74
N GLY A 180 -32.68 0.02 35.61
CA GLY A 180 -31.61 1.00 35.55
C GLY A 180 -31.07 1.20 34.16
N ASN A 181 -30.09 2.09 34.06
CA ASN A 181 -29.35 2.31 32.83
C ASN A 181 -27.85 2.26 33.12
N MET A 182 -27.12 1.52 32.28
CA MET A 182 -25.68 1.43 32.31
C MET A 182 -25.13 2.27 31.16
N SER A 183 -24.30 3.27 31.48
CA SER A 183 -23.58 4.06 30.48
C SER A 183 -22.17 3.53 30.35
N LEU A 184 -21.84 3.03 29.16
CA LEU A 184 -20.53 2.52 28.81
C LEU A 184 -19.89 3.43 27.77
N LYS A 185 -18.56 3.47 27.76
CA LYS A 185 -17.78 4.16 26.76
C LYS A 185 -16.70 3.24 26.22
N VAL A 186 -16.58 3.18 24.90
CA VAL A 186 -15.54 2.41 24.21
C VAL A 186 -14.63 3.36 23.43
N TYR A 187 -13.35 3.02 23.38
CA TYR A 187 -12.32 3.79 22.68
C TYR A 187 -11.72 2.95 21.55
N SER A 188 -11.45 3.59 20.42
CA SER A 188 -10.69 2.98 19.32
C SER A 188 -9.34 3.63 19.10
N LEU A 189 -8.42 2.84 18.54
CA LEU A 189 -7.12 3.31 18.07
C LEU A 189 -7.14 3.74 16.59
N ASP A 190 -8.33 3.83 15.99
CA ASP A 190 -8.60 4.32 14.64
C ASP A 190 -7.96 5.70 14.44
N GLY A 191 -7.04 5.80 13.49
CA GLY A 191 -6.26 7.02 13.20
C GLY A 191 -5.05 7.29 14.11
N ILE A 192 -4.83 6.51 15.17
CA ILE A 192 -3.66 6.60 16.06
C ILE A 192 -2.62 5.53 15.71
N THR A 193 -3.09 4.35 15.32
CA THR A 193 -2.23 3.23 14.92
C THR A 193 -2.72 2.62 13.60
N ASN A 194 -1.78 2.29 12.70
CA ASN A 194 -2.07 1.44 11.53
C ASN A 194 -2.26 -0.01 11.99
N THR A 195 -3.40 -0.32 12.59
CA THR A 195 -3.80 -1.70 12.88
C THR A 195 -4.42 -2.31 11.64
N ASP A 196 -3.97 -3.50 11.25
CA ASP A 196 -4.65 -4.32 10.25
C ASP A 196 -6.14 -4.42 10.61
N ASN A 197 -7.00 -4.35 9.61
CA ASN A 197 -8.47 -4.39 9.74
C ASN A 197 -9.00 -5.76 10.19
N ASP A 198 -8.26 -6.49 11.02
CA ASP A 198 -8.63 -7.82 11.50
C ASP A 198 -9.85 -7.68 12.42
N VAL A 199 -11.02 -7.73 11.78
CA VAL A 199 -12.31 -8.04 12.36
C VAL A 199 -12.11 -9.31 13.18
N VAL A 200 -12.43 -9.24 14.47
CA VAL A 200 -12.39 -10.40 15.36
C VAL A 200 -13.24 -11.50 14.72
N TYR A 201 -12.62 -12.66 14.44
CA TYR A 201 -13.36 -13.84 13.99
C TYR A 201 -14.43 -14.17 15.03
N ILE A 202 -15.69 -13.99 14.65
CA ILE A 202 -16.84 -14.42 15.42
C ILE A 202 -16.88 -15.93 15.31
N ASP A 203 -16.62 -16.63 16.41
CA ASP A 203 -16.84 -18.08 16.48
C ASP A 203 -18.35 -18.29 16.51
N THR A 204 -18.96 -18.37 15.33
CA THR A 204 -20.36 -18.79 15.22
C THR A 204 -20.39 -20.24 15.65
N GLU A 205 -20.79 -20.50 16.89
CA GLU A 205 -21.12 -21.86 17.30
C GLU A 205 -22.06 -22.44 16.24
N LYS A 206 -21.67 -23.60 15.68
CA LYS A 206 -22.52 -24.38 14.79
C LYS A 206 -23.78 -24.72 15.56
N LEU A 207 -24.81 -23.89 15.42
CA LEU A 207 -26.16 -24.22 15.83
C LEU A 207 -26.52 -25.52 15.10
N GLU A 208 -26.54 -26.60 15.88
CA GLU A 208 -27.06 -27.89 15.45
C GLU A 208 -28.43 -27.67 14.80
N GLN A 209 -28.61 -28.39 13.69
CA GLN A 209 -29.78 -28.35 12.80
C GLN A 209 -31.10 -28.23 13.57
N LYS A 210 -31.59 -27.00 13.76
CA LYS A 210 -33.00 -26.79 14.08
C LYS A 210 -33.79 -27.16 12.84
N ILE A 211 -34.57 -28.23 12.97
CA ILE A 211 -35.57 -28.66 12.00
C ILE A 211 -36.40 -27.43 11.60
N THR A 212 -36.40 -27.09 10.33
CA THR A 212 -37.23 -26.03 9.77
C THR A 212 -38.70 -26.33 10.09
N PRO A 213 -39.43 -25.42 10.77
CA PRO A 213 -40.81 -25.66 11.19
C PRO A 213 -41.83 -25.61 10.02
N PHE A 214 -41.33 -25.52 8.79
CA PHE A 214 -42.11 -25.41 7.57
C PHE A 214 -41.91 -26.66 6.72
N SER A 215 -42.74 -27.68 6.96
CA SER A 215 -42.90 -28.82 6.04
C SER A 215 -44.14 -28.61 5.17
N PRO A 216 -44.06 -28.79 3.84
CA PRO A 216 -45.23 -28.73 2.97
C PRO A 216 -46.29 -29.76 3.40
N TYR A 217 -47.57 -29.39 3.35
CA TYR A 217 -48.65 -30.34 3.65
C TYR A 217 -48.86 -31.32 2.49
N LYS A 218 -49.51 -32.45 2.81
CA LYS A 218 -49.54 -33.69 2.03
C LYS A 218 -50.01 -33.59 0.57
N ASP A 219 -50.72 -32.51 0.20
CA ASP A 219 -51.31 -32.33 -1.13
C ASP A 219 -50.62 -31.21 -1.95
N TYR A 220 -49.46 -30.72 -1.48
CA TYR A 220 -48.65 -29.80 -2.26
C TYR A 220 -48.05 -30.54 -3.48
N THR A 221 -48.48 -30.14 -4.67
CA THR A 221 -47.95 -30.64 -5.96
C THR A 221 -47.21 -29.50 -6.65
N ASP A 222 -45.91 -29.67 -6.82
CA ASP A 222 -45.05 -28.73 -7.57
C ASP A 222 -45.54 -28.69 -9.02
N SER A 223 -46.18 -27.58 -9.39
CA SER A 223 -46.23 -27.17 -10.78
C SER A 223 -44.89 -26.53 -11.07
N ILE A 224 -43.97 -27.33 -11.59
CA ILE A 224 -42.65 -26.92 -12.04
C ILE A 224 -42.84 -25.92 -13.20
N ILE A 225 -42.94 -24.65 -12.84
CA ILE A 225 -42.54 -23.54 -13.69
C ILE A 225 -41.09 -23.28 -13.29
N GLU A 226 -40.15 -23.76 -14.10
CA GLU A 226 -38.73 -23.36 -14.02
C GLU A 226 -38.64 -21.87 -14.39
N VAL A 227 -38.99 -21.00 -13.45
CA VAL A 227 -38.44 -19.67 -13.36
C VAL A 227 -37.21 -19.83 -12.49
N ASP A 228 -36.06 -19.94 -13.14
CA ASP A 228 -34.75 -19.90 -12.52
C ASP A 228 -34.52 -18.48 -11.97
N THR A 229 -35.18 -18.21 -10.85
CA THR A 229 -34.90 -17.08 -9.96
C THR A 229 -33.85 -17.62 -8.99
N PRO A 230 -32.60 -17.14 -9.02
CA PRO A 230 -31.64 -17.53 -8.00
C PRO A 230 -32.21 -17.15 -6.64
N LEU A 231 -32.15 -18.09 -5.71
CA LEU A 231 -32.41 -17.88 -4.30
C LEU A 231 -31.73 -16.58 -3.86
N GLU A 232 -32.46 -15.74 -3.12
CA GLU A 232 -31.86 -14.66 -2.35
C GLU A 232 -30.85 -15.28 -1.38
N GLU A 233 -29.59 -15.29 -1.80
CA GLU A 233 -28.45 -15.35 -0.90
C GLU A 233 -28.69 -14.30 0.19
N ILE A 234 -28.52 -14.74 1.44
CA ILE A 234 -28.36 -13.85 2.57
C ILE A 234 -27.28 -12.83 2.16
N VAL A 235 -27.69 -11.61 1.86
CA VAL A 235 -26.79 -10.52 1.54
C VAL A 235 -26.09 -10.17 2.85
N GLU A 236 -24.97 -10.85 3.08
CA GLU A 236 -23.84 -10.29 3.78
C GLU A 236 -23.68 -8.88 3.22
N ILE A 237 -24.03 -7.84 3.99
CA ILE A 237 -23.72 -6.46 3.62
C ILE A 237 -22.20 -6.37 3.70
N LYS A 238 -21.51 -6.87 2.67
CA LYS A 238 -20.12 -6.55 2.41
C LYS A 238 -20.11 -5.03 2.33
N GLU A 239 -19.42 -4.39 3.27
CA GLU A 239 -18.98 -3.01 3.07
C GLU A 239 -18.49 -2.91 1.64
N VAL A 240 -19.23 -2.18 0.82
CA VAL A 240 -18.89 -1.99 -0.57
C VAL A 240 -17.65 -1.12 -0.54
N ASN A 241 -16.47 -1.76 -0.61
CA ASN A 241 -15.20 -1.05 -0.66
C ASN A 241 -15.32 0.06 -1.71
N HIS A 242 -15.07 1.31 -1.33
CA HIS A 242 -15.18 2.48 -2.22
C HIS A 242 -14.27 2.44 -3.45
N TYR A 243 -13.45 1.39 -3.55
CA TYR A 243 -12.50 1.14 -4.61
C TYR A 243 -12.73 -0.22 -5.26
N ILE A 244 -12.34 -0.33 -6.52
CA ILE A 244 -12.28 -1.55 -7.29
C ILE A 244 -10.82 -1.87 -7.56
N GLU A 245 -10.40 -3.05 -7.12
CA GLU A 245 -9.09 -3.60 -7.41
C GLU A 245 -9.14 -4.45 -8.67
N GLU A 246 -8.54 -3.96 -9.76
CA GLU A 246 -8.29 -4.76 -10.96
C GLU A 246 -6.91 -5.40 -10.86
N THR A 247 -6.84 -6.74 -10.88
CA THR A 247 -5.55 -7.44 -10.97
C THR A 247 -5.06 -7.41 -12.41
N LEU A 248 -3.94 -6.73 -12.64
CA LEU A 248 -3.32 -6.61 -13.96
C LEU A 248 -2.41 -7.80 -14.27
N LEU A 249 -1.67 -8.28 -13.25
CA LEU A 249 -0.78 -9.43 -13.39
C LEU A 249 -0.58 -10.15 -12.05
N ASP A 250 -0.71 -11.48 -12.07
CA ASP A 250 -0.56 -12.36 -10.91
C ASP A 250 0.69 -13.24 -10.96
N PHE A 251 1.53 -13.09 -11.98
CA PHE A 251 2.83 -13.77 -12.13
C PHE A 251 2.78 -15.31 -12.15
N GLU A 252 1.61 -15.89 -12.46
CA GLU A 252 1.42 -17.34 -12.55
C GLU A 252 2.04 -17.97 -13.81
N ASN A 253 2.27 -17.15 -14.85
CA ASN A 253 2.80 -17.58 -16.14
C ASN A 253 4.32 -17.33 -16.25
N ARG A 254 5.02 -18.16 -17.03
CA ARG A 254 6.48 -18.08 -17.25
C ARG A 254 6.93 -17.16 -18.39
N ASN A 255 6.02 -16.35 -18.94
CA ASN A 255 6.27 -15.61 -20.18
C ASN A 255 6.97 -14.26 -19.96
N MET A 256 8.00 -14.24 -19.11
CA MET A 256 8.67 -13.03 -18.68
C MET A 256 10.17 -13.21 -18.83
N PHE A 257 10.85 -12.18 -19.33
CA PHE A 257 12.26 -12.24 -19.66
C PHE A 257 13.00 -11.06 -19.05
N PHE A 258 14.22 -11.32 -18.60
CA PHE A 258 15.11 -10.27 -18.13
C PHE A 258 15.76 -9.58 -19.34
N LEU A 259 15.73 -8.26 -19.35
CA LEU A 259 16.37 -7.40 -20.35
C LEU A 259 17.28 -6.39 -19.63
N PRO A 260 18.61 -6.48 -19.77
CA PRO A 260 19.50 -5.51 -19.19
C PRO A 260 19.57 -4.23 -20.03
N SER A 261 19.65 -3.07 -19.38
CA SER A 261 19.94 -1.80 -20.07
C SER A 261 21.37 -1.75 -20.64
N GLN A 262 22.30 -2.49 -20.05
CA GLN A 262 23.72 -2.51 -20.42
C GLN A 262 24.42 -3.80 -19.96
N GLU A 263 25.65 -4.04 -20.44
CA GLU A 263 26.41 -5.28 -20.13
C GLU A 263 26.72 -5.48 -18.64
N LEU A 264 26.83 -4.40 -17.87
CA LEU A 264 27.12 -4.42 -16.43
C LEU A 264 25.87 -4.60 -15.55
N VAL A 265 24.69 -4.64 -16.16
CA VAL A 265 23.44 -5.02 -15.50
C VAL A 265 23.21 -6.49 -15.81
N LYS A 266 23.35 -7.34 -14.79
CA LYS A 266 23.09 -8.77 -14.91
C LYS A 266 21.88 -9.14 -14.07
N GLY A 267 21.15 -10.13 -14.53
CA GLY A 267 19.99 -10.61 -13.80
C GLY A 267 19.34 -11.80 -14.46
N ASN A 268 18.38 -12.36 -13.73
CA ASN A 268 17.61 -13.53 -14.13
C ASN A 268 16.20 -13.44 -13.53
N VAL A 269 15.22 -13.98 -14.24
CA VAL A 269 13.83 -14.02 -13.81
C VAL A 269 13.33 -15.46 -13.78
N GLU A 270 12.78 -15.86 -12.64
CA GLU A 270 12.27 -17.21 -12.41
C GLU A 270 10.96 -17.16 -11.63
N GLN A 271 10.26 -18.28 -11.54
CA GLN A 271 9.10 -18.40 -10.65
C GLN A 271 9.54 -18.86 -9.27
N SER A 272 9.02 -18.22 -8.22
CA SER A 272 9.14 -18.70 -6.85
C SER A 272 7.81 -19.27 -6.36
N THR A 273 7.87 -20.31 -5.54
CA THR A 273 6.71 -20.83 -4.78
C THR A 273 6.40 -19.99 -3.54
N LYS A 274 7.26 -19.03 -3.19
CA LYS A 274 7.01 -18.07 -2.12
C LYS A 274 6.19 -16.92 -2.69
N SER A 275 4.87 -17.04 -2.65
CA SER A 275 3.94 -16.06 -3.23
C SER A 275 3.06 -15.38 -2.18
N LYS A 276 2.48 -14.25 -2.57
CA LYS A 276 1.43 -13.51 -1.86
C LYS A 276 0.06 -13.77 -2.45
N SER A 277 -0.03 -13.94 -3.76
CA SER A 277 -1.26 -14.34 -4.44
C SER A 277 -1.08 -15.73 -5.05
N LYS A 278 -2.17 -16.49 -5.09
CA LYS A 278 -2.24 -17.79 -5.77
C LYS A 278 -1.05 -18.70 -5.44
N LYS A 279 -0.25 -19.13 -6.43
CA LYS A 279 0.76 -20.20 -6.27
C LYS A 279 2.18 -19.75 -6.55
N TYR A 280 2.39 -18.80 -7.46
CA TYR A 280 3.71 -18.37 -7.87
C TYR A 280 3.87 -16.86 -7.79
N SER A 281 5.08 -16.44 -7.42
CA SER A 281 5.52 -15.06 -7.57
C SER A 281 6.70 -15.00 -8.54
N LEU A 282 7.00 -13.81 -9.03
CA LEU A 282 8.20 -13.56 -9.79
C LEU A 282 9.40 -13.44 -8.86
N ARG A 283 10.42 -14.25 -9.08
CA ARG A 283 11.75 -14.09 -8.49
C ARG A 283 12.63 -13.33 -9.47
N PHE A 284 13.10 -12.17 -9.07
CA PHE A 284 14.05 -11.39 -9.84
C PHE A 284 15.38 -11.32 -9.12
N GLU A 285 16.40 -11.90 -9.73
CA GLU A 285 17.78 -11.89 -9.26
C GLU A 285 18.55 -10.83 -10.05
N TYR A 286 19.27 -9.96 -9.37
CA TYR A 286 20.03 -8.88 -10.01
C TYR A 286 21.43 -8.76 -9.44
N ASN A 287 22.35 -8.30 -10.29
CA ASN A 287 23.70 -7.89 -9.93
C ASN A 287 24.07 -6.74 -10.86
N ILE A 288 24.07 -5.53 -10.33
CA ILE A 288 24.18 -4.29 -11.10
C ILE A 288 25.37 -3.49 -10.59
N VAL A 289 26.29 -3.18 -11.51
CA VAL A 289 27.37 -2.21 -11.28
C VAL A 289 27.01 -0.93 -12.02
N ALA A 290 26.57 0.10 -11.27
CA ALA A 290 25.92 1.27 -11.82
C ALA A 290 26.92 2.37 -12.23
N VAL A 291 27.57 2.22 -13.39
CA VAL A 291 28.59 3.17 -13.88
C VAL A 291 28.10 4.13 -14.97
N GLU A 292 27.05 3.76 -15.71
CA GLU A 292 26.50 4.58 -16.79
C GLU A 292 25.39 5.51 -16.30
N GLU A 293 24.77 6.25 -17.22
CA GLU A 293 23.59 7.08 -16.91
C GLU A 293 22.35 6.22 -16.62
N GLU A 294 22.22 5.07 -17.28
CA GLU A 294 21.09 4.15 -17.11
C GLU A 294 21.57 2.79 -16.59
N ASN A 295 21.12 2.40 -15.40
CA ASN A 295 21.57 1.18 -14.73
C ASN A 295 20.36 0.34 -14.30
N ARG A 296 19.50 0.02 -15.28
CA ARG A 296 18.23 -0.67 -15.10
C ARG A 296 18.25 -2.12 -15.53
N GLY A 297 17.66 -2.98 -14.73
CA GLY A 297 17.23 -4.32 -15.11
C GLY A 297 15.74 -4.31 -15.40
N TYR A 298 15.35 -4.62 -16.63
CA TYR A 298 13.95 -4.69 -17.05
C TYR A 298 13.43 -6.12 -17.04
N ILE A 299 12.15 -6.26 -16.73
CA ILE A 299 11.37 -7.47 -16.84
C ILE A 299 10.34 -7.22 -17.92
N ASP A 300 10.49 -7.87 -19.07
CA ASP A 300 9.61 -7.70 -20.22
C ASP A 300 8.22 -8.30 -19.94
N LEU A 301 7.21 -7.44 -19.99
CA LEU A 301 5.79 -7.76 -19.80
C LEU A 301 4.97 -7.52 -21.09
N THR A 302 5.60 -7.18 -22.21
CA THR A 302 4.90 -6.80 -23.46
C THR A 302 3.98 -7.91 -23.98
N ARG A 303 4.33 -9.17 -23.72
CA ARG A 303 3.55 -10.36 -24.11
C ARG A 303 2.27 -10.55 -23.29
N ASN A 304 2.17 -9.92 -22.12
CA ASN A 304 0.98 -9.98 -21.28
C ASN A 304 -0.14 -9.05 -21.79
N ASN A 305 0.18 -8.14 -22.72
CA ASN A 305 -0.77 -7.23 -23.36
C ASN A 305 -1.66 -6.46 -22.38
N ILE A 306 -1.06 -5.98 -21.28
CA ILE A 306 -1.72 -5.22 -20.22
C ILE A 306 -1.95 -3.79 -20.72
N ASN A 307 -3.21 -3.42 -20.92
CA ASN A 307 -3.62 -2.11 -21.42
C ASN A 307 -4.53 -1.42 -20.41
N ILE A 308 -4.09 -0.27 -19.93
CA ILE A 308 -4.81 0.58 -18.98
C ILE A 308 -5.51 1.67 -19.80
N LYS A 309 -6.85 1.64 -19.83
CA LYS A 309 -7.64 2.48 -20.74
C LYS A 309 -7.84 3.91 -20.26
N TYR A 310 -7.84 4.11 -18.96
CA TYR A 310 -8.06 5.39 -18.28
C TYR A 310 -7.25 5.35 -16.97
N PRO A 311 -6.89 6.51 -16.39
CA PRO A 311 -6.04 6.57 -15.22
C PRO A 311 -6.68 5.88 -14.00
N PRO A 312 -6.02 4.87 -13.39
CA PRO A 312 -6.36 4.43 -12.06
C PRO A 312 -5.91 5.44 -11.01
N GLN A 313 -6.54 5.37 -9.83
CA GLN A 313 -6.15 6.18 -8.67
C GLN A 313 -4.75 5.79 -8.18
N THR A 314 -4.50 4.48 -8.04
CA THR A 314 -3.17 3.96 -7.75
C THR A 314 -2.88 2.72 -8.58
N ILE A 315 -1.59 2.47 -8.82
CA ILE A 315 -1.07 1.20 -9.32
C ILE A 315 0.00 0.71 -8.37
N GLY A 316 -0.06 -0.57 -8.01
CA GLY A 316 0.81 -1.13 -6.98
C GLY A 316 1.02 -2.63 -7.10
N LEU A 317 2.00 -3.12 -6.37
CA LEU A 317 2.41 -4.52 -6.37
C LEU A 317 3.06 -4.89 -5.03
N TRP A 318 3.06 -6.18 -4.72
CA TRP A 318 3.74 -6.71 -3.54
C TRP A 318 5.21 -6.97 -3.87
N VAL A 319 6.11 -6.47 -3.02
CA VAL A 319 7.54 -6.73 -3.10
C VAL A 319 8.03 -7.39 -1.81
N TYR A 320 8.64 -8.56 -1.94
CA TYR A 320 9.42 -9.18 -0.88
C TYR A 320 10.88 -8.79 -1.02
N SER A 321 11.47 -8.28 0.05
CA SER A 321 12.92 -8.11 0.13
C SER A 321 13.54 -9.00 1.20
N TYR A 322 14.72 -9.53 0.89
CA TYR A 322 15.56 -10.28 1.84
C TYR A 322 16.51 -9.36 2.63
N ASP A 323 16.81 -8.17 2.10
CA ASP A 323 17.71 -7.19 2.72
C ASP A 323 17.31 -5.76 2.32
N TYR A 324 17.93 -4.76 2.92
CA TYR A 324 17.79 -3.37 2.52
C TYR A 324 18.60 -3.10 1.25
N SER A 325 18.06 -2.32 0.33
CA SER A 325 18.73 -2.00 -0.93
C SER A 325 18.47 -0.56 -1.36
N PRO A 326 19.44 0.13 -1.99
CA PRO A 326 19.21 1.44 -2.60
C PRO A 326 18.42 1.37 -3.93
N ALA A 327 17.95 0.18 -4.32
CA ALA A 327 17.24 -0.03 -5.58
C ALA A 327 15.92 0.74 -5.65
N THR A 328 15.66 1.29 -6.83
CA THR A 328 14.36 1.88 -7.20
C THR A 328 13.58 0.85 -7.98
N VAL A 329 12.31 0.62 -7.63
CA VAL A 329 11.39 -0.25 -8.38
C VAL A 329 10.34 0.61 -9.07
N GLY A 330 10.11 0.36 -10.36
CA GLY A 330 9.15 1.13 -11.14
C GLY A 330 8.55 0.37 -12.31
N LEU A 331 7.64 1.04 -13.01
CA LEU A 331 6.93 0.54 -14.19
C LEU A 331 7.27 1.40 -15.40
N ALA A 332 7.43 0.76 -16.55
CA ALA A 332 7.62 1.40 -17.84
C ALA A 332 6.35 1.22 -18.68
N PHE A 333 5.72 2.32 -19.04
CA PHE A 333 4.55 2.35 -19.92
C PHE A 333 4.91 2.91 -21.29
N ARG A 334 4.13 2.50 -22.29
CA ARG A 334 4.10 3.13 -23.60
C ARG A 334 2.78 3.86 -23.78
N GLY A 335 2.85 5.17 -24.04
CA GLY A 335 1.71 6.01 -24.34
C GLY A 335 1.22 5.87 -25.79
N GLN A 336 0.16 6.59 -26.14
CA GLN A 336 -0.50 6.46 -27.43
C GLN A 336 0.35 6.92 -28.63
N MET A 337 1.31 7.83 -28.41
CA MET A 337 2.23 8.31 -29.46
C MET A 337 3.52 7.49 -29.52
N GLY A 338 3.63 6.42 -28.71
CA GLY A 338 4.81 5.55 -28.64
C GLY A 338 5.90 6.04 -27.68
N GLU A 339 5.64 7.12 -26.94
CA GLU A 339 6.50 7.65 -25.89
C GLU A 339 6.61 6.67 -24.72
N GLU A 340 7.83 6.56 -24.19
CA GLU A 340 8.11 5.77 -22.99
C GLU A 340 7.94 6.63 -21.74
N ILE A 341 7.19 6.10 -20.78
CA ILE A 341 6.86 6.77 -19.54
C ILE A 341 7.30 5.88 -18.38
N LEU A 342 8.33 6.32 -17.66
CA LEU A 342 8.83 5.64 -16.47
C LEU A 342 8.16 6.21 -15.23
N VAL A 343 7.58 5.33 -14.41
CA VAL A 343 6.94 5.68 -13.15
C VAL A 343 7.61 4.90 -12.03
N SER A 344 8.33 5.61 -11.16
CA SER A 344 8.91 5.03 -9.95
C SER A 344 7.81 4.76 -8.92
N ILE A 345 7.74 3.53 -8.41
CA ILE A 345 6.85 3.18 -7.30
C ILE A 345 7.53 3.48 -5.96
N THR A 346 8.82 3.16 -5.85
CA THR A 346 9.58 3.36 -4.62
C THR A 346 11.04 3.65 -4.92
N GLU A 347 11.62 4.59 -4.19
CA GLU A 347 13.05 4.91 -4.22
C GLU A 347 13.70 4.34 -2.96
N GLY A 348 14.41 3.22 -3.11
CA GLY A 348 15.04 2.52 -2.01
C GLY A 348 14.11 1.53 -1.32
N ILE A 349 14.65 0.35 -1.03
CA ILE A 349 13.99 -0.74 -0.33
C ILE A 349 14.47 -0.71 1.12
N SER A 350 13.69 -0.05 1.98
CA SER A 350 13.96 0.13 3.42
C SER A 350 13.21 -0.88 4.31
N TRP A 351 12.85 -2.05 3.79
CA TRP A 351 12.15 -3.10 4.53
C TRP A 351 12.71 -4.48 4.18
N THR A 352 12.51 -5.43 5.08
CA THR A 352 12.62 -6.86 4.81
C THR A 352 11.23 -7.49 4.94
N GLY A 353 11.01 -8.61 4.26
CA GLY A 353 9.67 -9.19 4.20
C GLY A 353 8.84 -8.63 3.05
N TRP A 354 7.54 -8.96 3.06
CA TRP A 354 6.58 -8.48 2.06
C TRP A 354 6.04 -7.11 2.42
N LYS A 355 6.03 -6.20 1.45
CA LYS A 355 5.38 -4.89 1.55
C LYS A 355 4.64 -4.60 0.25
N TYR A 356 3.43 -4.06 0.37
CA TYR A 356 2.72 -3.51 -0.79
C TYR A 356 3.26 -2.10 -1.05
N ILE A 357 3.66 -1.85 -2.29
CA ILE A 357 4.12 -0.54 -2.75
C ILE A 357 3.21 -0.07 -3.87
N GLU A 358 2.90 1.22 -3.90
CA GLU A 358 1.99 1.80 -4.87
C GLU A 358 2.39 3.24 -5.23
N THR A 359 1.88 3.71 -6.36
CA THR A 359 2.13 5.06 -6.88
C THR A 359 0.96 5.53 -7.72
N ASN A 360 0.93 6.83 -8.01
CA ASN A 360 -0.07 7.42 -8.89
C ASN A 360 0.47 7.41 -10.33
N PRO A 361 -0.27 6.82 -11.29
CA PRO A 361 0.09 6.92 -12.70
C PRO A 361 -0.14 8.35 -13.22
N PRO A 362 0.35 8.69 -14.43
CA PRO A 362 0.10 10.00 -15.04
C PRO A 362 -1.40 10.31 -15.15
N GLU A 363 -1.83 11.48 -14.70
CA GLU A 363 -3.26 11.86 -14.78
C GLU A 363 -3.66 12.40 -16.17
N ASP A 364 -2.69 12.70 -17.03
CA ASP A 364 -2.94 13.24 -18.36
C ASP A 364 -3.62 12.20 -19.27
N LEU A 365 -4.91 12.41 -19.50
CA LEU A 365 -5.74 11.56 -20.36
C LEU A 365 -5.21 11.46 -21.79
N SER A 366 -4.42 12.43 -22.26
CA SER A 366 -3.81 12.39 -23.59
C SER A 366 -2.70 11.34 -23.72
N LEU A 367 -2.30 10.69 -22.64
CA LEU A 367 -1.33 9.58 -22.68
C LEU A 367 -2.04 8.22 -22.83
N TYR A 368 -3.33 8.15 -22.50
CA TYR A 368 -4.08 6.89 -22.46
C TYR A 368 -4.63 6.49 -23.85
N PRO A 369 -4.75 5.18 -24.13
CA PRO A 369 -4.48 4.05 -23.25
C PRO A 369 -2.98 3.79 -23.04
N LEU A 370 -2.58 3.54 -21.80
CA LEU A 370 -1.20 3.17 -21.46
C LEU A 370 -1.02 1.67 -21.60
N LYS A 371 0.02 1.26 -22.32
CA LYS A 371 0.44 -0.15 -22.39
C LYS A 371 1.58 -0.39 -21.42
N LEU A 372 1.42 -1.32 -20.48
CA LEU A 372 2.51 -1.69 -19.58
C LEU A 372 3.51 -2.59 -20.34
N GLU A 373 4.75 -2.13 -20.44
CA GLU A 373 5.79 -2.83 -21.21
C GLU A 373 6.76 -3.58 -20.32
N SER A 374 7.16 -2.98 -19.19
CA SER A 374 8.15 -3.59 -18.32
C SER A 374 7.99 -3.15 -16.86
N LEU A 375 8.43 -4.02 -15.96
CA LEU A 375 8.81 -3.62 -14.61
C LEU A 375 10.33 -3.44 -14.59
N TYR A 376 10.82 -2.39 -13.94
CA TYR A 376 12.26 -2.13 -13.86
C TYR A 376 12.75 -2.03 -12.42
N LEU A 377 14.00 -2.40 -12.24
CA LEU A 377 14.79 -2.11 -11.05
C LEU A 377 16.01 -1.29 -11.45
N GLU A 378 16.27 -0.20 -10.74
CA GLU A 378 17.37 0.71 -11.02
C GLU A 378 18.28 0.87 -9.80
N ILE A 379 19.59 0.81 -10.02
CA ILE A 379 20.59 1.17 -9.01
C ILE A 379 21.13 2.57 -9.31
N PRO A 380 21.18 3.49 -8.31
CA PRO A 380 21.73 4.82 -8.51
C PRO A 380 23.18 4.79 -9.00
N LYS A 381 23.53 5.72 -9.89
CA LYS A 381 24.88 5.85 -10.44
C LYS A 381 25.96 5.94 -9.35
N ASN A 382 27.12 5.36 -9.64
CA ASN A 382 28.28 5.21 -8.75
C ASN A 382 28.02 4.31 -7.54
N ARG A 383 27.14 3.31 -7.70
CA ARG A 383 26.91 2.26 -6.69
C ARG A 383 27.01 0.89 -7.35
N GLU A 384 27.18 -0.12 -6.52
CA GLU A 384 27.00 -1.51 -6.90
C GLU A 384 26.04 -2.15 -5.90
N ASP A 385 25.15 -2.99 -6.40
CA ASP A 385 24.24 -3.75 -5.55
C ASP A 385 23.86 -5.08 -6.23
N TYR A 386 23.61 -6.09 -5.42
CA TYR A 386 23.15 -7.39 -5.89
C TYR A 386 22.17 -7.98 -4.89
N GLY A 387 21.21 -8.74 -5.39
CA GLY A 387 20.19 -9.28 -4.52
C GLY A 387 19.11 -10.03 -5.25
N VAL A 388 18.09 -10.38 -4.48
CA VAL A 388 16.89 -11.03 -4.98
C VAL A 388 15.68 -10.34 -4.40
N ILE A 389 14.75 -9.98 -5.26
CA ILE A 389 13.42 -9.53 -4.85
C ILE A 389 12.36 -10.47 -5.38
N LEU A 390 11.29 -10.66 -4.62
CA LEU A 390 10.10 -11.35 -5.12
C LEU A 390 9.01 -10.33 -5.39
N ILE A 391 8.30 -10.48 -6.50
CA ILE A 391 7.26 -9.57 -6.95
C ILE A 391 5.99 -10.35 -7.19
N ASP A 392 4.86 -9.84 -6.71
CA ASP A 392 3.58 -10.50 -6.87
C ASP A 392 2.42 -9.50 -6.92
N LYS A 393 1.28 -9.95 -7.49
CA LYS A 393 -0.03 -9.28 -7.52
C LYS A 393 0.07 -7.79 -7.88
N LEU A 394 0.35 -7.52 -9.15
CA LEU A 394 0.27 -6.17 -9.74
C LEU A 394 -1.20 -5.81 -9.96
N GLN A 395 -1.62 -4.69 -9.38
CA GLN A 395 -3.02 -4.26 -9.39
C GLN A 395 -3.13 -2.76 -9.69
N ALA A 396 -4.25 -2.41 -10.33
CA ALA A 396 -4.72 -1.05 -10.44
C ALA A 396 -5.96 -0.85 -9.56
N VAL A 397 -6.04 0.30 -8.90
CA VAL A 397 -7.16 0.66 -8.04
C VAL A 397 -7.94 1.79 -8.70
N TYR A 398 -9.24 1.62 -8.86
CA TYR A 398 -10.15 2.62 -9.40
C TYR A 398 -11.22 3.00 -8.38
N GLU A 399 -11.72 4.22 -8.47
CA GLU A 399 -12.89 4.63 -7.69
C GLU A 399 -14.13 3.85 -8.13
N ARG A 400 -14.90 3.41 -7.13
CA ARG A 400 -16.19 2.76 -7.37
C ARG A 400 -17.26 3.82 -7.62
N ASN A 401 -17.86 3.79 -8.81
CA ASN A 401 -19.05 4.55 -9.14
C ASN A 401 -20.29 3.80 -8.65
N LEU A 402 -21.09 4.45 -7.81
CA LEU A 402 -22.37 3.95 -7.32
C LEU A 402 -23.50 4.75 -8.00
N ASP A 403 -24.57 4.05 -8.40
CA ASP A 403 -25.80 4.72 -8.87
C ASP A 403 -26.61 5.30 -7.70
N GLU A 404 -27.70 6.01 -8.02
CA GLU A 404 -28.59 6.64 -7.03
C GLU A 404 -29.20 5.64 -6.03
N ASN A 405 -29.19 4.34 -6.35
CA ASN A 405 -29.70 3.26 -5.51
C ASN A 405 -28.58 2.52 -4.76
N GLY A 406 -27.33 3.03 -4.82
CA GLY A 406 -26.17 2.41 -4.18
C GLY A 406 -25.64 1.17 -4.90
N LYS A 407 -26.08 0.90 -6.13
CA LYS A 407 -25.59 -0.22 -6.93
C LYS A 407 -24.31 0.17 -7.65
N ASP A 408 -23.32 -0.73 -7.62
CA ASP A 408 -22.07 -0.57 -8.35
C ASP A 408 -22.33 -0.51 -9.87
N VAL A 409 -21.95 0.61 -10.48
CA VAL A 409 -22.00 0.88 -11.92
C VAL A 409 -20.62 1.12 -12.52
N SER A 410 -19.57 0.80 -11.76
CA SER A 410 -18.19 1.01 -12.18
C SER A 410 -17.81 0.14 -13.38
N VAL A 411 -16.75 0.57 -14.05
CA VAL A 411 -16.28 0.05 -15.34
C VAL A 411 -16.23 -1.48 -15.39
N GLY A 412 -17.02 -2.09 -16.28
CA GLY A 412 -16.83 -3.51 -16.61
C GLY A 412 -18.04 -4.27 -17.14
N ASP A 413 -19.26 -3.83 -16.86
CA ASP A 413 -20.45 -4.64 -17.14
C ASP A 413 -20.94 -4.58 -18.58
N TYR A 414 -20.44 -3.66 -19.40
CA TYR A 414 -20.94 -3.47 -20.76
C TYR A 414 -19.81 -3.39 -21.80
N ILE A 415 -20.10 -3.94 -22.98
CA ILE A 415 -19.29 -3.85 -24.19
C ILE A 415 -20.13 -3.24 -25.31
N PHE A 416 -19.48 -2.60 -26.29
CA PHE A 416 -20.16 -1.95 -27.40
C PHE A 416 -19.87 -2.68 -28.72
N HIS A 417 -20.88 -2.75 -29.59
CA HIS A 417 -20.77 -3.33 -30.92
C HIS A 417 -21.38 -2.39 -31.96
N VAL A 418 -20.62 -2.07 -33.02
CA VAL A 418 -21.13 -1.30 -34.16
C VAL A 418 -21.74 -2.27 -35.17
N VAL A 419 -23.05 -2.13 -35.41
CA VAL A 419 -23.82 -2.96 -36.34
C VAL A 419 -23.24 -2.87 -37.75
N LYS A 420 -22.88 -4.01 -38.32
CA LYS A 420 -22.43 -4.18 -39.70
C LYS A 420 -23.58 -4.62 -40.61
N GLU A 421 -23.35 -4.54 -41.91
CA GLU A 421 -24.33 -5.01 -42.89
C GLU A 421 -24.60 -6.51 -42.71
N GLY A 422 -25.88 -6.88 -42.56
CA GLY A 422 -26.31 -8.26 -42.35
C GLY A 422 -26.25 -8.76 -40.90
N ASP A 423 -25.90 -7.91 -39.95
CA ASP A 423 -26.00 -8.23 -38.52
C ASP A 423 -27.45 -8.34 -38.06
N THR A 424 -27.69 -9.32 -37.20
CA THR A 424 -28.97 -9.50 -36.50
C THR A 424 -28.70 -9.66 -35.01
N PRO A 425 -29.67 -9.38 -34.11
CA PRO A 425 -29.46 -9.57 -32.68
C PRO A 425 -29.03 -11.01 -32.33
N GLU A 426 -29.53 -12.02 -33.06
CA GLU A 426 -29.13 -13.42 -32.90
C GLU A 426 -27.66 -13.65 -33.26
N LYS A 427 -27.20 -13.09 -34.40
CA LYS A 427 -25.80 -13.21 -34.83
C LYS A 427 -24.85 -12.51 -33.86
N ILE A 428 -25.24 -11.33 -33.37
CA ILE A 428 -24.46 -10.57 -32.40
C ILE A 428 -24.42 -11.34 -31.06
N SER A 429 -25.55 -11.88 -30.61
CA SER A 429 -25.60 -12.74 -29.43
C SER A 429 -24.68 -13.95 -29.59
N GLN A 430 -24.73 -14.63 -30.75
CA GLN A 430 -23.88 -15.77 -31.04
C GLN A 430 -22.39 -15.39 -31.06
N LEU A 431 -22.05 -14.21 -31.58
CA LEU A 431 -20.68 -13.72 -31.69
C LEU A 431 -20.04 -13.45 -30.32
N TYR A 432 -20.77 -12.81 -29.40
CA TYR A 432 -20.24 -12.39 -28.10
C TYR A 432 -20.46 -13.41 -26.98
N TYR A 433 -21.51 -14.24 -27.07
CA TYR A 433 -21.89 -15.16 -25.99
C TYR A 433 -21.88 -16.63 -26.40
N GLY A 434 -21.58 -16.95 -27.66
CA GLY A 434 -21.61 -18.32 -28.17
C GLY A 434 -23.02 -18.93 -28.27
N THR A 435 -24.07 -18.14 -28.02
CA THR A 435 -25.48 -18.56 -28.09
C THR A 435 -26.38 -17.43 -28.59
N SER A 436 -27.49 -17.75 -29.24
CA SER A 436 -28.51 -16.78 -29.67
C SER A 436 -29.50 -16.37 -28.54
N ASN A 437 -29.41 -17.00 -27.36
CA ASN A 437 -30.36 -16.83 -26.27
C ASN A 437 -30.41 -15.41 -25.68
N TYR A 438 -29.35 -14.61 -25.85
CA TYR A 438 -29.28 -13.25 -25.30
C TYR A 438 -29.84 -12.18 -26.24
N LYS A 439 -30.43 -12.55 -27.39
CA LYS A 439 -31.12 -11.60 -28.29
C LYS A 439 -32.06 -10.66 -27.53
N SER A 440 -32.92 -11.19 -26.66
CA SER A 440 -33.95 -10.40 -25.98
C SER A 440 -33.32 -9.39 -25.01
N GLU A 441 -32.21 -9.76 -24.38
CA GLU A 441 -31.44 -8.86 -23.51
C GLU A 441 -30.77 -7.76 -24.33
N ILE A 442 -30.16 -8.09 -25.48
CA ILE A 442 -29.58 -7.10 -26.41
C ILE A 442 -30.65 -6.12 -26.85
N LEU A 443 -31.83 -6.60 -27.26
CA LEU A 443 -32.93 -5.73 -27.68
C LEU A 443 -33.38 -4.81 -26.54
N LYS A 444 -33.58 -5.35 -25.33
CA LYS A 444 -34.00 -4.59 -24.15
C LYS A 444 -32.99 -3.51 -23.76
N LEU A 445 -31.69 -3.84 -23.72
CA LEU A 445 -30.61 -2.90 -23.38
C LEU A 445 -30.47 -1.75 -24.38
N ASN A 446 -30.92 -1.95 -25.61
CA ASN A 446 -30.79 -0.97 -26.71
C ASN A 446 -32.11 -0.31 -27.10
N GLU A 447 -33.15 -0.50 -26.27
CA GLU A 447 -34.49 0.04 -26.49
C GLU A 447 -35.08 -0.34 -27.86
N LEU A 448 -34.76 -1.54 -28.34
CA LEU A 448 -35.20 -2.07 -29.63
C LEU A 448 -36.33 -3.09 -29.46
N LYS A 449 -37.26 -3.10 -30.42
CA LYS A 449 -38.30 -4.15 -30.52
C LYS A 449 -37.85 -5.24 -31.48
N SER A 450 -38.41 -6.44 -31.32
CA SER A 450 -38.14 -7.59 -32.21
C SER A 450 -38.48 -7.33 -33.68
N THR A 451 -39.32 -6.32 -33.96
CA THR A 451 -39.74 -5.91 -35.31
C THR A 451 -38.83 -4.84 -35.93
N ASP A 452 -37.92 -4.26 -35.14
CA ASP A 452 -37.10 -3.15 -35.60
C ASP A 452 -35.92 -3.67 -36.42
N THR A 453 -35.66 -3.04 -37.57
CA THR A 453 -34.48 -3.32 -38.38
C THR A 453 -33.27 -2.64 -37.76
N LEU A 454 -32.19 -3.40 -37.52
CA LEU A 454 -30.92 -2.85 -37.03
C LEU A 454 -30.25 -2.01 -38.13
N PRO A 455 -30.16 -0.67 -37.99
CA PRO A 455 -29.50 0.14 -38.98
C PRO A 455 -27.99 -0.03 -38.86
N THR A 456 -27.33 -0.23 -39.99
CA THR A 456 -25.87 -0.30 -40.08
C THR A 456 -25.24 0.98 -39.52
N GLY A 457 -24.23 0.84 -38.67
CA GLY A 457 -23.59 1.95 -37.96
C GLY A 457 -24.20 2.27 -36.58
N LYS A 458 -25.34 1.70 -36.19
CA LYS A 458 -25.85 1.83 -34.82
C LYS A 458 -24.88 1.16 -33.84
N VAL A 459 -24.60 1.82 -32.72
CA VAL A 459 -23.82 1.25 -31.62
C VAL A 459 -24.76 0.55 -30.65
N LEU A 460 -24.57 -0.75 -30.45
CA LEU A 460 -25.31 -1.53 -29.47
C LEU A 460 -24.51 -1.67 -28.18
N VAL A 461 -25.21 -1.54 -27.05
CA VAL A 461 -24.75 -1.85 -25.70
C VAL A 461 -25.06 -3.31 -25.41
N LEU A 462 -24.05 -4.07 -24.98
CA LEU A 462 -24.14 -5.48 -24.68
C LEU A 462 -23.62 -5.70 -23.27
N LYS A 463 -24.20 -6.61 -22.49
CA LYS A 463 -23.68 -6.93 -21.15
C LYS A 463 -22.48 -7.87 -21.24
N LYS A 464 -21.39 -7.62 -20.52
CA LYS A 464 -20.21 -8.50 -20.45
C LYS A 464 -20.55 -9.72 -19.58
N ARG A 465 -20.10 -10.91 -19.98
CA ARG A 465 -20.39 -12.19 -19.33
C ARG A 465 -19.15 -13.06 -19.27
#